data_AF-A0AA44NKP9-F1
#
_entry.id   AF-A0AA44NKP9-F1
#
_cell.length_a   1.000
_cell.length_b   1.000
_cell.length_c   1.000
_cell.angle_alpha   90.00
_cell.angle_beta   90.00
_cell.angle_gamma   90.00
#
_symmetry.space_group_name_H-M   'P 1'
#
loop_
_entity.id
_entity.type
_entity.pdbx_description
1 polymer ?
#
loop_
_entity_poly.entity_id
_entity_poly.type
_entity_poly.pdbx_seq_one_letter_code
_entity_poly.pdbx_strand_id
1 'polypeptide(L)'
;MWRGTNRGGSQMILTAYEYDPENKKSKSVYLLRHHSKVKQTTLEQKLVVENDAFGRFKPMVELADFPERLSEREAMLKLADWLHRLGVAIEDNWSTP
;
A
#
# COMPACT_ATOMS: atom_id res chain seq x y z
N MET A 1 -15.98 -13.40 9.07
CA MET A 1 -16.57 -12.23 8.38
C MET A 1 -15.79 -10.99 8.80
N TRP A 2 -14.91 -10.49 7.95
CA TRP A 2 -14.15 -9.27 8.25
C TRP A 2 -14.97 -8.05 7.82
N ARG A 3 -15.36 -7.22 8.78
CA ARG A 3 -16.09 -5.97 8.56
C ARG A 3 -15.09 -4.84 8.53
N GLY A 4 -14.66 -4.45 7.33
CA GLY A 4 -13.82 -3.27 7.12
C GLY A 4 -14.54 -2.01 7.62
N THR A 5 -13.94 -1.33 8.59
CA THR A 5 -14.40 -0.04 9.08
C THR A 5 -14.17 1.02 8.03
N ASN A 6 -15.29 1.42 7.42
CA ASN A 6 -15.40 2.38 6.34
C ASN A 6 -15.28 3.81 6.91
N ARG A 7 -14.06 4.35 7.00
CA ARG A 7 -13.84 5.78 7.30
C ARG A 7 -12.65 6.32 6.52
N GLY A 8 -12.86 6.59 5.23
CA GLY A 8 -12.01 7.52 4.48
C GLY A 8 -11.34 6.97 3.23
N GLY A 9 -12.09 6.45 2.26
CA GLY A 9 -11.68 6.30 0.85
C GLY A 9 -10.53 5.33 0.55
N SER A 10 -9.69 4.98 1.52
CA SER A 10 -8.49 4.17 1.38
C SER A 10 -8.72 2.84 2.06
N GLN A 11 -8.48 1.75 1.34
CA GLN A 11 -8.63 0.39 1.84
C GLN A 11 -7.35 -0.38 1.54
N MET A 12 -6.88 -1.14 2.51
CA MET A 12 -5.77 -2.06 2.33
C MET A 12 -6.30 -3.50 2.37
N ILE A 13 -6.01 -4.26 1.33
CA ILE A 13 -6.55 -5.60 1.11
C ILE A 13 -5.37 -6.55 0.97
N LEU A 14 -5.23 -7.53 1.87
CA LEU A 14 -4.28 -8.62 1.68
C LEU A 14 -4.74 -9.50 0.51
N THR A 15 -3.98 -9.54 -0.58
CA THR A 15 -4.31 -10.30 -1.79
C THR A 15 -3.56 -11.62 -1.88
N ALA A 16 -2.35 -11.68 -1.32
CA ALA A 16 -1.55 -12.91 -1.29
C ALA A 16 -0.71 -12.97 -0.01
N TYR A 17 -0.59 -14.18 0.54
CA TYR A 17 0.33 -14.49 1.63
C TYR A 17 1.02 -15.81 1.32
N GLU A 18 2.35 -15.77 1.30
CA GLU A 18 3.20 -16.94 1.12
C GLU A 18 4.08 -17.10 2.36
N TYR A 19 4.14 -18.31 2.89
CA TYR A 19 5.02 -18.66 3.99
C TYR A 19 5.84 -19.88 3.62
N ASP A 20 7.16 -19.74 3.67
CA ASP A 20 8.12 -20.81 3.48
C ASP A 20 8.62 -21.27 4.85
N PRO A 21 8.18 -22.44 5.34
CA PRO A 21 8.58 -22.96 6.64
C PRO A 21 10.04 -23.44 6.67
N GLU A 22 10.61 -23.85 5.54
CA GLU A 22 11.99 -24.34 5.47
C GLU A 22 12.98 -23.19 5.62
N ASN A 23 12.71 -22.09 4.90
CA ASN A 23 13.54 -20.90 4.95
C ASN A 23 13.06 -19.88 6.00
N LYS A 24 11.96 -20.14 6.71
CA LYS A 24 11.29 -19.20 7.64
C LYS A 24 11.05 -17.82 7.00
N LYS A 25 10.75 -17.80 5.70
CA LYS A 25 10.48 -16.56 4.96
C LYS A 25 8.98 -16.36 4.86
N SER A 26 8.52 -15.12 4.96
CA SER A 26 7.14 -14.78 4.64
C SER A 26 7.08 -13.65 3.64
N LYS A 27 6.08 -13.69 2.76
CA LYS A 27 5.80 -12.66 1.77
C LYS A 27 4.32 -12.34 1.82
N SER A 28 4.02 -11.08 2.11
CA SER A 28 2.65 -10.57 2.13
C SER A 28 2.49 -9.55 1.01
N VAL A 29 1.45 -9.70 0.21
CA VAL A 29 1.10 -8.78 -0.87
C VAL A 29 -0.22 -8.13 -0.52
N TYR A 30 -0.20 -6.81 -0.44
CA TYR A 30 -1.36 -5.99 -0.15
C TYR A 30 -1.67 -5.11 -1.36
N LEU A 31 -2.94 -5.04 -1.71
CA LEU A 31 -3.49 -4.07 -2.64
C LEU A 31 -4.08 -2.92 -1.83
N LEU A 32 -3.54 -1.72 -2.02
CA LEU A 32 -4.09 -0.49 -1.48
C LEU A 32 -4.96 0.16 -2.54
N ARG A 33 -6.22 0.40 -2.20
CA ARG A 33 -7.18 1.06 -3.06
C ARG A 33 -7.58 2.38 -2.41
N HIS A 34 -7.18 3.48 -3.04
CA HIS A 34 -7.53 4.83 -2.62
C HIS A 34 -8.55 5.43 -3.59
N HIS A 35 -9.76 5.66 -3.10
CA HIS A 35 -10.81 6.34 -3.82
C HIS A 35 -10.84 7.82 -3.43
N SER A 36 -10.47 8.69 -4.36
CA SER A 36 -10.62 10.14 -4.19
C SER A 36 -12.02 10.56 -4.62
N LYS A 37 -12.89 10.89 -3.66
CA LYS A 37 -14.22 11.46 -3.96
C LYS A 37 -14.15 12.79 -4.72
N VAL A 38 -13.11 13.58 -4.47
CA VAL A 38 -12.91 14.91 -5.07
C VAL A 38 -12.52 14.82 -6.54
N LYS A 39 -11.68 13.85 -6.90
CA LYS A 39 -11.21 13.66 -8.29
C LYS A 39 -11.92 12.53 -9.04
N GLN A 40 -12.80 11.79 -8.36
CA GLN A 40 -13.42 10.55 -8.83
C GLN A 40 -12.42 9.52 -9.39
N THR A 41 -11.16 9.58 -8.95
CA THR A 41 -10.13 8.64 -9.35
C THR A 41 -9.95 7.57 -8.29
N THR A 42 -9.70 6.35 -8.75
CA THR A 42 -9.24 5.24 -7.91
C THR A 42 -7.76 5.04 -8.20
N LEU A 43 -6.95 5.09 -7.15
CA LEU A 43 -5.53 4.75 -7.20
C LEU A 43 -5.35 3.38 -6.57
N GLU A 44 -4.73 2.46 -7.32
CA GLU A 44 -4.39 1.13 -6.84
C GLU A 44 -2.88 1.01 -6.74
N GLN A 45 -2.38 0.66 -5.56
CA GLN A 45 -0.96 0.53 -5.27
C GLN A 45 -0.70 -0.84 -4.65
N LYS A 46 0.40 -1.48 -5.03
CA LYS A 46 0.76 -2.78 -4.48
C LYS A 46 1.89 -2.61 -3.48
N LEU A 47 1.65 -3.05 -2.25
CA LEU A 47 2.66 -3.13 -1.20
C LEU A 47 3.04 -4.60 -1.02
N VAL A 48 4.32 -4.90 -1.17
CA VAL A 48 4.90 -6.21 -0.89
C VAL A 48 5.75 -6.08 0.35
N VAL A 49 5.47 -6.90 1.36
CA VAL A 49 6.27 -6.99 2.58
C VAL A 49 6.90 -8.37 2.61
N GLU A 50 8.21 -8.41 2.37
CA GLU A 50 9.00 -9.63 2.53
C GLU A 50 9.65 -9.62 3.91
N ASN A 51 9.63 -10.76 4.58
CA ASN A 51 10.31 -10.99 5.85
C ASN A 51 11.25 -12.18 5.67
N ASP A 52 12.52 -11.97 5.99
CA ASP A 52 13.54 -13.01 5.96
C ASP A 52 13.61 -13.77 7.29
N ALA A 53 14.24 -14.94 7.28
CA ALA A 53 14.43 -15.83 8.43
C ALA A 53 15.01 -15.14 9.68
N PHE A 54 15.77 -14.07 9.46
CA PHE A 54 16.42 -13.27 10.49
C PHE A 54 15.55 -12.11 11.01
N GLY A 55 14.27 -12.05 10.65
CA GLY A 55 13.35 -10.98 11.04
C GLY A 55 13.57 -9.67 10.28
N ARG A 56 14.36 -9.69 9.19
CA ARG A 56 14.58 -8.51 8.35
C ARG A 56 13.38 -8.29 7.46
N PHE A 57 12.76 -7.12 7.56
CA PHE A 57 11.68 -6.70 6.68
C PHE A 57 12.23 -5.95 5.47
N LYS A 58 11.78 -6.32 4.28
CA LYS A 58 12.05 -5.64 3.02
C LYS A 58 10.72 -5.20 2.41
N PRO A 59 10.20 -4.01 2.79
CA PRO A 59 9.01 -3.46 2.17
C PRO A 59 9.33 -2.96 0.76
N MET A 60 8.45 -3.23 -0.19
CA MET A 60 8.52 -2.77 -1.56
C MET A 60 7.16 -2.21 -1.96
N VAL A 61 7.15 -1.00 -2.53
CA VAL A 61 5.94 -0.33 -3.00
C VAL A 61 6.02 -0.23 -4.51
N GLU A 62 5.02 -0.75 -5.20
CA GLU A 62 4.87 -0.62 -6.64
C GLU A 62 3.80 0.46 -6.92
N LEU A 63 4.24 1.55 -7.55
CA LEU A 63 3.41 2.68 -7.94
C LEU A 63 3.03 2.53 -9.42
N ALA A 64 1.97 1.79 -9.69
CA ALA A 64 1.40 1.70 -11.03
C ALA A 64 0.60 2.97 -11.38
N ASP A 65 0.40 3.21 -12.67
CA ASP A 65 -0.46 4.29 -13.21
C ASP A 65 -0.09 5.70 -12.72
N PHE A 66 1.21 5.96 -12.51
CA PHE A 66 1.67 7.29 -12.13
C PHE A 66 1.38 8.31 -13.26
N PRO A 67 0.91 9.53 -12.96
CA PRO A 67 0.48 10.46 -14.00
C PRO A 67 1.62 10.88 -14.92
N GLU A 68 1.36 10.81 -16.23
CA GLU A 68 2.30 11.23 -17.27
C GLU A 68 2.21 12.73 -17.56
N ARG A 69 3.19 13.25 -18.32
CA ARG A 69 3.23 14.65 -18.83
C ARG A 69 3.22 15.71 -17.73
N LEU A 70 3.79 15.40 -16.57
CA LEU A 70 4.05 16.34 -15.50
C LEU A 70 5.45 16.95 -15.64
N SER A 71 5.62 18.19 -15.18
CA SER A 71 6.96 18.70 -14.88
C SER A 71 7.59 17.92 -13.72
N GLU A 72 8.92 17.94 -13.61
CA GLU A 72 9.63 17.28 -12.50
C GLU A 72 9.08 17.71 -11.14
N ARG A 73 8.82 19.02 -10.96
CA ARG A 73 8.24 19.57 -9.73
C ARG A 73 6.86 18.97 -9.44
N GLU A 74 5.97 18.92 -10.43
CA GLU A 74 4.63 18.37 -10.27
C GLU A 74 4.67 16.87 -10.00
N ALA A 75 5.57 16.14 -10.66
CA ALA A 75 5.78 14.71 -10.43
C ALA A 75 6.25 14.46 -8.99
N MET A 76 7.23 15.21 -8.49
CA MET A 76 7.71 15.04 -7.11
C MET A 76 6.64 15.38 -6.07
N LEU A 77 5.85 16.45 -6.29
CA LEU A 77 4.73 16.79 -5.40
C LEU A 77 3.63 15.72 -5.44
N LYS A 78 3.38 15.13 -6.61
CA LYS A 78 2.39 14.07 -6.77
C LYS A 78 2.84 12.78 -6.09
N LEU A 79 4.13 12.44 -6.20
CA LEU A 79 4.75 11.33 -5.49
C LEU A 79 4.64 11.52 -3.97
N ALA A 80 4.94 12.72 -3.46
CA ALA A 80 4.81 13.03 -2.05
C ALA A 80 3.37 12.86 -1.54
N ASP A 81 2.37 13.35 -2.29
CA ASP A 81 0.94 13.14 -1.98
C ASP A 81 0.58 11.65 -1.92
N TRP A 82 1.10 10.83 -2.85
CA TRP A 82 0.85 9.39 -2.87
C TRP A 82 1.51 8.66 -1.70
N LEU A 83 2.76 8.98 -1.38
CA LEU A 83 3.46 8.39 -0.24
C LEU A 83 2.83 8.78 1.09
N HIS A 84 2.34 10.02 1.22
CA HIS A 84 1.63 10.45 2.42
C HIS A 84 0.34 9.65 2.63
N ARG A 85 -0.45 9.45 1.58
CA ARG A 85 -1.69 8.64 1.65
C ARG A 85 -1.41 7.18 1.94
N LEU A 86 -0.32 6.64 1.39
CA LEU A 86 0.15 5.29 1.69
C LEU A 86 0.50 5.16 3.18
N GLY A 87 1.24 6.12 3.73
CA GLY A 87 1.59 6.16 5.15
C GLY A 87 0.35 6.14 6.04
N VAL A 88 -0.61 7.03 5.79
CA VAL A 88 -1.87 7.09 6.56
C VAL A 88 -2.64 5.77 6.46
N ALA A 89 -2.75 5.16 5.27
CA ALA A 89 -3.48 3.89 5.12
C ALA A 89 -2.81 2.72 5.85
N ILE A 90 -1.47 2.67 5.89
CA ILE A 90 -0.73 1.69 6.69
C ILE A 90 -0.98 1.96 8.18
N GLU A 91 -0.81 3.20 8.64
CA GLU A 91 -1.05 3.55 10.04
C GLU A 91 -2.47 3.18 10.48
N ASP A 92 -3.49 3.52 9.71
CA ASP A 92 -4.89 3.20 10.00
C ASP A 92 -5.12 1.67 10.13
N ASN A 93 -4.53 0.88 9.23
CA ASN A 93 -4.72 -0.57 9.20
C ASN A 93 -4.07 -1.31 10.39
N TRP A 94 -2.96 -0.80 10.93
CA TRP A 94 -2.24 -1.43 12.05
C TRP A 94 -2.43 -0.73 13.40
N SER A 95 -3.01 0.48 13.42
CA SER A 95 -3.36 1.18 14.67
C SER A 95 -4.72 0.74 15.22
N THR A 96 -5.51 -0.01 14.45
CA THR A 96 -6.75 -0.63 14.95
C THR A 96 -6.42 -1.99 15.61
N PRO A 97 -6.76 -2.20 16.89
CA PRO A 97 -6.45 -3.41 17.64
C PRO A 97 -7.26 -4.63 17.21
#